data_AF-A0A820NP95-F1
#
_entry.id   AF-A0A820NP95-F1
#
_cell.length_a   1.000
_cell.length_b   1.000
_cell.length_c   1.000
_cell.angle_alpha   90.00
_cell.angle_beta   90.00
_cell.angle_gamma   90.00
#
_symmetry.space_group_name_H-M   'P 1'
#
loop_
_entity.id
_entity.type
_entity.pdbx_description
1 polymer ?
#
loop_
_entity_poly.entity_id
_entity_poly.type
_entity_poly.pdbx_seq_one_letter_code
_entity_poly.pdbx_strand_id
1 'polypeptide(L)'
;IFLTSTLNFSFWTDDNQKETYAKKYKNKIYYGYEALCVAINQALDNGIDILNAEYYSRITIDQLEDIFRSTENSSKLPMLTERLNVLHDTGSILIKEYGGHFARCPS
;
A
#
# COMPACT_ATOMS: atom_id res chain seq x y z
N ILE A 1 -8.63 -8.81 6.58
CA ILE A 1 -9.50 -8.06 5.63
C ILE A 1 -9.67 -6.64 6.17
N PHE A 2 -8.62 -5.82 6.12
CA PHE A 2 -8.71 -4.42 6.57
C PHE A 2 -7.86 -3.49 5.70
N LEU A 3 -6.67 -3.92 5.25
CA LEU A 3 -5.85 -3.11 4.33
C LEU A 3 -6.32 -3.17 2.86
N THR A 4 -6.99 -4.26 2.45
CA THR A 4 -7.59 -4.35 1.11
C THR A 4 -8.84 -3.49 0.96
N SER A 5 -9.50 -3.12 2.07
CA SER A 5 -10.74 -2.34 2.04
C SER A 5 -10.50 -0.83 2.02
N THR A 6 -9.37 -0.34 2.54
CA THR A 6 -9.02 1.10 2.59
C THR A 6 -8.31 1.62 1.34
N LEU A 7 -7.76 0.74 0.48
CA LEU A 7 -7.14 1.14 -0.79
C LEU A 7 -8.12 1.14 -1.97
N ASN A 8 -9.42 1.14 -1.71
CA ASN A 8 -10.46 1.29 -2.73
C ASN A 8 -10.69 2.77 -3.07
N PHE A 9 -9.63 3.47 -3.46
CA PHE A 9 -9.80 4.65 -4.30
C PHE A 9 -9.86 4.17 -5.73
N SER A 10 -11.05 4.29 -6.32
CA SER A 10 -11.41 3.97 -7.69
C SER A 10 -10.25 4.18 -8.65
N PHE A 11 -9.61 3.10 -9.08
CA PHE A 11 -8.83 3.13 -10.30
C PHE A 11 -9.83 3.03 -11.45
N TRP A 12 -10.21 4.19 -11.97
CA TRP A 12 -10.70 4.26 -13.34
C TRP A 12 -9.56 3.77 -14.22
N THR A 13 -9.73 2.62 -14.85
CA THR A 13 -8.92 2.24 -16.00
C THR A 13 -9.17 3.29 -17.07
N ASP A 14 -8.29 4.28 -17.19
CA ASP A 14 -8.13 4.94 -18.47
C ASP A 14 -7.72 3.84 -19.46
N ASP A 15 -8.41 3.75 -20.59
CA ASP A 15 -8.17 2.74 -21.65
C ASP A 15 -6.72 2.78 -22.21
N ASN A 16 -5.89 3.71 -21.73
CA ASN A 16 -4.48 3.83 -22.05
C ASN A 16 -3.60 3.05 -21.06
N GLN A 17 -3.26 1.82 -21.43
CA GLN A 17 -2.31 0.96 -20.69
C GLN A 17 -0.95 1.61 -20.42
N LYS A 18 -0.54 2.61 -21.22
CA LYS A 18 0.71 3.37 -21.04
C LYS A 18 0.70 4.29 -19.82
N GLU A 19 -0.49 4.70 -19.35
CA GLU A 19 -0.63 5.57 -18.18
C GLU A 19 -0.95 4.79 -16.89
N THR A 20 -1.03 3.47 -17.00
CA THR A 20 -1.40 2.59 -15.89
C THR A 20 -0.18 2.19 -15.07
N TYR A 21 -0.29 2.33 -13.75
CA TYR A 21 0.70 1.83 -12.79
C TYR A 21 1.03 0.34 -13.05
N ALA A 22 2.32 -0.03 -13.11
CA ALA A 22 2.74 -1.38 -13.46
C ALA A 22 3.91 -1.91 -12.64
N LYS A 23 3.86 -3.21 -12.31
CA LYS A 23 4.93 -3.92 -11.57
C LYS A 23 5.32 -5.20 -12.29
N LYS A 24 6.62 -5.47 -12.35
CA LYS A 24 7.18 -6.72 -12.85
C LYS A 24 7.43 -7.70 -11.70
N TYR A 25 6.92 -8.93 -11.84
CA TYR A 25 7.17 -10.03 -10.92
C TYR A 25 7.23 -11.36 -11.67
N LYS A 26 8.24 -12.20 -11.36
CA LYS A 26 8.46 -13.52 -11.98
C LYS A 26 8.28 -13.51 -13.51
N ASN A 27 8.92 -12.55 -14.18
CA ASN A 27 8.88 -12.33 -15.63
C ASN A 27 7.53 -11.94 -16.25
N LYS A 28 6.52 -11.63 -15.44
CA LYS A 28 5.23 -11.08 -15.88
C LYS A 28 5.08 -9.62 -15.42
N ILE A 29 4.44 -8.80 -16.25
CA ILE A 29 4.04 -7.43 -15.88
C ILE A 29 2.57 -7.47 -15.46
N TYR A 30 2.29 -6.81 -14.35
CA TYR A 30 0.97 -6.62 -13.78
C TYR A 30 0.63 -5.14 -13.82
N TYR A 31 -0.66 -4.82 -13.94
CA TYR A 31 -1.16 -3.45 -14.09
C TYR A 31 -2.22 -3.12 -13.04
N GLY A 32 -2.36 -1.84 -12.72
CA GLY A 32 -3.41 -1.33 -11.85
C GLY A 32 -3.43 -2.01 -10.47
N TYR A 33 -4.58 -2.56 -10.08
CA TYR A 33 -4.74 -3.26 -8.80
C TYR A 33 -3.82 -4.48 -8.67
N GLU A 34 -3.61 -5.24 -9.73
CA GLU A 34 -2.70 -6.39 -9.67
C GLU A 34 -1.26 -5.95 -9.41
N ALA A 35 -0.84 -4.84 -10.01
CA ALA A 35 0.48 -4.25 -9.75
C ALA A 35 0.63 -3.82 -8.29
N LEU A 36 -0.43 -3.28 -7.69
CA LEU A 36 -0.45 -2.90 -6.27
C LEU A 36 -0.28 -4.13 -5.37
N CYS A 37 -1.03 -5.21 -5.63
CA CYS A 37 -0.89 -6.46 -4.89
C CYS A 37 0.52 -7.05 -5.01
N VAL A 38 1.10 -7.00 -6.21
CA VAL A 38 2.48 -7.43 -6.44
C VAL A 38 3.47 -6.60 -5.63
N ALA A 39 3.32 -5.27 -5.60
CA ALA A 39 4.19 -4.40 -4.81
C ALA A 39 4.14 -4.73 -3.30
N ILE A 40 2.94 -4.97 -2.76
CA ILE A 40 2.74 -5.35 -1.36
C ILE A 40 3.40 -6.71 -1.06
N ASN A 41 3.18 -7.71 -1.91
CA ASN A 41 3.79 -9.03 -1.72
C ASN A 41 5.32 -8.96 -1.84
N GLN A 42 5.86 -8.16 -2.77
CA GLN A 42 7.31 -7.96 -2.89
C GLN A 42 7.90 -7.29 -1.64
N ALA A 43 7.19 -6.33 -1.04
CA ALA A 43 7.62 -5.72 0.22
C ALA A 43 7.72 -6.78 1.33
N LEU A 44 6.69 -7.60 1.48
CA LEU A 44 6.66 -8.69 2.46
C LEU A 44 7.76 -9.73 2.21
N ASP A 45 7.96 -10.15 0.96
CA ASP A 45 9.03 -11.09 0.56
C ASP A 45 10.43 -10.52 0.89
N ASN A 46 10.60 -9.19 0.86
CA ASN A 46 11.83 -8.50 1.21
C ASN A 46 11.97 -8.18 2.71
N GLY A 47 11.07 -8.70 3.55
CA GLY A 47 11.08 -8.47 5.01
C GLY A 47 10.55 -7.10 5.44
N ILE A 48 9.90 -6.37 4.54
CA ILE A 48 9.20 -5.12 4.86
C ILE A 48 7.78 -5.46 5.27
N ASP A 49 7.47 -5.32 6.56
CA ASP A 49 6.14 -5.57 7.12
C ASP A 49 5.19 -4.39 6.87
N ILE A 50 4.90 -4.13 5.59
CA ILE A 50 4.02 -3.03 5.15
C ILE A 50 2.56 -3.16 5.67
N LEU A 51 2.19 -4.34 6.18
CA LEU A 51 0.85 -4.58 6.74
C LEU A 51 0.75 -4.24 8.24
N ASN A 52 1.88 -3.96 8.89
CA ASN A 52 1.93 -3.65 10.31
C ASN A 52 1.68 -2.17 10.58
N ALA A 53 0.69 -1.88 11.41
CA ALA A 53 0.30 -0.52 11.76
C ALA A 53 1.43 0.32 12.39
N GLU A 54 2.31 -0.30 13.18
CA GLU A 54 3.48 0.41 13.73
C GLU A 54 4.48 0.80 12.63
N TYR A 55 4.60 -0.02 11.59
CA TYR A 55 5.46 0.25 10.45
C TYR A 55 4.87 1.34 9.56
N TYR A 56 3.67 1.11 9.02
CA TYR A 56 3.11 2.02 8.03
C TYR A 56 2.62 3.34 8.63
N SER A 57 2.45 3.47 9.96
CA SER A 57 2.20 4.77 10.62
C SER A 57 3.42 5.70 10.64
N ARG A 58 4.62 5.16 10.38
CA ARG A 58 5.89 5.90 10.44
C ARG A 58 6.67 5.88 9.13
N ILE A 59 6.19 5.14 8.13
CA ILE A 59 6.83 5.05 6.82
C ILE A 59 6.93 6.45 6.20
N THR A 60 8.05 6.74 5.53
CA THR A 60 8.24 8.02 4.82
C THR A 60 7.70 7.94 3.40
N ILE A 61 7.50 9.11 2.77
CA ILE A 61 7.12 9.16 1.34
C ILE A 61 8.16 8.48 0.45
N ASP A 62 9.45 8.65 0.75
CA ASP A 62 10.55 8.04 -0.03
C ASP A 62 10.52 6.51 0.08
N GLN A 63 10.29 5.97 1.27
CA GLN A 63 10.14 4.52 1.48
C GLN A 63 8.90 3.99 0.77
N LEU A 64 7.79 4.74 0.80
CA LEU A 64 6.57 4.38 0.10
C LEU A 64 6.76 4.40 -1.43
N GLU A 65 7.49 5.40 -1.94
CA GLU A 65 7.86 5.50 -3.36
C GLU A 65 8.76 4.34 -3.81
N ASP A 66 9.69 3.91 -2.96
CA ASP A 66 10.54 2.76 -3.23
C ASP A 66 9.75 1.44 -3.29
N ILE A 67 8.83 1.22 -2.34
CA ILE A 67 7.99 0.03 -2.34
C ILE A 67 7.10 -0.01 -3.59
N PHE A 68 6.42 1.10 -3.87
CA PHE A 68 5.50 1.21 -5.00
C PHE A 68 6.18 1.62 -6.31
N ARG A 69 7.52 1.60 -6.40
CA ARG A 69 8.24 1.96 -7.63
C ARG A 69 7.74 1.17 -8.83
N SER A 70 7.33 1.91 -9.86
CA SER A 70 6.81 1.35 -11.11
C SER A 70 7.91 0.71 -11.97
N THR A 71 7.52 -0.10 -12.94
CA THR A 71 8.46 -0.65 -13.93
C THR A 71 8.92 0.46 -14.90
N GLU A 72 10.14 0.36 -15.44
CA GLU A 72 10.65 1.30 -16.45
C GLU A 72 9.61 1.52 -17.58
N ASN A 73 9.37 2.79 -17.94
CA ASN A 73 8.40 3.23 -18.94
C ASN A 73 6.90 3.08 -18.59
N SER A 74 6.55 3.03 -17.30
CA SER A 74 5.15 3.08 -16.84
C SER A 74 4.92 4.22 -15.83
N SER A 75 3.67 4.67 -15.71
CA SER A 75 3.30 5.75 -14.79
C SER A 75 3.57 5.38 -13.34
N LYS A 76 3.87 6.40 -12.52
CA LYS A 76 3.93 6.26 -11.06
C LYS A 76 2.54 5.94 -10.50
N LEU A 77 2.50 5.34 -9.32
CA LEU A 77 1.24 5.14 -8.60
C LEU A 77 0.61 6.51 -8.30
N PRO A 78 -0.60 6.79 -8.78
CA PRO A 78 -1.26 8.06 -8.53
C PRO A 78 -1.62 8.19 -7.05
N MET A 79 -1.65 9.45 -6.60
CA MET A 79 -2.06 9.85 -5.25
C MET A 79 -1.21 9.20 -4.14
N LEU A 80 0.10 9.10 -4.33
CA LEU A 80 1.00 8.45 -3.38
C LEU A 80 1.02 9.17 -2.02
N THR A 81 0.96 10.51 -2.02
CA THR A 81 0.92 11.33 -0.81
C THR A 81 -0.38 11.11 -0.03
N GLU A 82 -1.52 11.04 -0.73
CA GLU A 82 -2.82 10.79 -0.12
C GLU A 82 -2.87 9.38 0.47
N ARG A 83 -2.28 8.39 -0.21
CA ARG A 83 -2.11 7.03 0.33
C ARG A 83 -1.27 7.03 1.59
N LEU A 84 -0.18 7.81 1.63
CA LEU A 84 0.65 7.97 2.82
C LEU A 84 -0.17 8.51 4.00
N ASN A 85 -0.95 9.57 3.77
CA ASN A 85 -1.80 10.15 4.81
C ASN A 85 -2.82 9.12 5.33
N VAL A 86 -3.48 8.37 4.44
CA VAL A 86 -4.41 7.30 4.84
C VAL A 86 -3.72 6.23 5.67
N LEU A 87 -2.49 5.84 5.32
CA LEU A 87 -1.69 4.88 6.11
C LEU A 87 -1.36 5.46 7.49
N HIS A 88 -0.91 6.70 7.58
CA HIS A 88 -0.58 7.37 8.85
C HIS A 88 -1.81 7.51 9.75
N ASP A 89 -2.93 7.97 9.21
CA ASP A 89 -4.18 8.15 9.95
C ASP A 89 -4.71 6.80 10.44
N THR A 90 -4.83 5.81 9.53
CA THR A 90 -5.30 4.48 9.87
C THR A 90 -4.39 3.81 10.89
N GLY A 91 -3.07 3.95 10.74
CA GLY A 91 -2.09 3.32 11.62
C GLY A 91 -2.15 3.92 13.01
N SER A 92 -2.24 5.25 13.09
CA SER A 92 -2.41 5.96 14.36
C SER A 92 -3.71 5.57 15.06
N ILE A 93 -4.82 5.47 14.34
CA ILE A 93 -6.10 5.01 14.87
C ILE A 93 -5.98 3.57 15.37
N LEU A 94 -5.43 2.64 14.58
CA LEU A 94 -5.31 1.25 14.99
C LEU A 94 -4.41 1.08 16.23
N ILE A 95 -3.29 1.81 16.30
CA ILE A 95 -2.39 1.78 17.45
C ILE A 95 -3.09 2.34 18.70
N LYS A 96 -3.85 3.43 18.56
CA LYS A 96 -4.54 4.10 19.67
C LYS A 96 -5.75 3.30 20.18
N GLU A 97 -6.62 2.85 19.28
CA GLU A 97 -7.91 2.20 19.62
C GLU A 97 -7.73 0.73 20.02
N TYR A 98 -6.75 0.04 19.43
CA TYR A 98 -6.41 -1.33 19.80
C TYR A 98 -5.19 -1.41 20.72
N GLY A 99 -4.69 -0.26 21.20
CA GLY A 99 -3.78 -0.10 22.34
C GLY A 99 -2.49 -0.93 22.34
N GLY A 100 -2.05 -1.46 21.19
CA GLY A 100 -1.06 -2.54 21.16
C GLY A 100 -1.50 -3.82 21.91
N HIS A 101 -2.74 -3.89 22.42
CA HIS A 101 -3.38 -5.04 23.05
C HIS A 101 -4.89 -4.96 22.84
N PHE A 102 -5.42 -5.86 22.02
CA PHE A 102 -6.85 -6.17 22.02
C PHE A 102 -7.24 -6.72 23.40
N ALA A 103 -8.39 -6.26 23.89
CA ALA A 103 -9.11 -6.69 25.08
C ALA A 103 -8.74 -6.02 26.42
N ARG A 104 -9.65 -5.15 26.87
CA ARG A 104 -10.30 -5.38 28.17
C ARG A 104 -11.74 -4.87 28.13
N CYS A 105 -12.68 -5.80 28.13
CA CYS A 105 -14.07 -5.52 28.49
C CYS A 105 -14.11 -5.37 30.02
N PRO A 106 -14.72 -4.32 30.59
CA PRO A 106 -14.97 -4.28 32.02
C PRO A 106 -16.13 -5.21 32.34
N SER A 107 -15.86 -6.23 33.17
CA SER A 107 -16.86 -6.97 33.94
C SER A 107 -17.40 -6.12 35.08
#